data_AF-A0A354BJV7-F1
#
_entry.id   AF-A0A354BJV7-F1
#
_cell.length_a   1.000
_cell.length_b   1.000
_cell.length_c   1.000
_cell.angle_alpha   90.00
_cell.angle_beta   90.00
_cell.angle_gamma   90.00
#
_symmetry.space_group_name_H-M   'P 1'
#
loop_
_entity.id
_entity.type
_entity.pdbx_description
1 polymer ?
#
loop_
_entity_poly.entity_id
_entity_poly.type
_entity_poly.pdbx_seq_one_letter_code
_entity_poly.pdbx_strand_id
1 'polypeptide(L)'
;MGYLGHLYETSFRMDEALQLTRRALFAAQSVDAPESLYRWQWQLGRQLSQVGQLDQAIASYRQATLTLQPIRAELTQASSDGVVGEQDTVKPLFFELADLLLQRASLTDEVNAVDGDLRAARDAIEAYKTAELRDYFKDECVDAVRSRLTTFDRLSADTAVVYPIMFNSRLELLMSLPSGLKRISVPVSANQLTQEIRAFRRLVEKRTTREYLPHAQQLYDWLIRPLEPDLSHQNISTLVIVPDSALRTIPLAALHDGTSFLVSKFALAMTPGLTLTDPRPLNR
;
A
#
# COMPACT_ATOMS: atom_id res chain seq x y z
N MET A 1 25.05 -0.14 -18.42
CA MET A 1 25.33 0.75 -17.28
C MET A 1 24.36 0.55 -16.13
N GLY A 2 23.03 0.64 -16.33
CA GLY A 2 22.07 0.48 -15.22
C GLY A 2 22.14 -0.88 -14.51
N TYR A 3 22.20 -1.98 -15.29
CA TYR A 3 22.43 -3.32 -14.74
C TYR A 3 23.77 -3.47 -13.98
N LEU A 4 24.83 -2.79 -14.42
CA LEU A 4 26.10 -2.77 -13.67
C LEU A 4 25.96 -2.00 -12.36
N GLY A 5 25.19 -0.90 -12.35
CA GLY A 5 24.83 -0.19 -11.13
C GLY A 5 24.09 -1.09 -10.13
N HIS A 6 23.17 -1.94 -10.61
CA HIS A 6 22.48 -2.92 -9.75
C HIS A 6 23.43 -4.01 -9.22
N LEU A 7 24.34 -4.52 -10.07
CA LEU A 7 25.35 -5.48 -9.61
C LEU A 7 26.25 -4.89 -8.51
N TYR A 8 26.64 -3.62 -8.62
CA TYR A 8 27.43 -2.96 -7.59
C TYR A 8 26.64 -2.61 -6.33
N GLU A 9 25.34 -2.31 -6.46
CA GLU A 9 24.40 -2.21 -5.33
C GLU A 9 24.41 -3.54 -4.53
N THR A 10 24.24 -4.68 -5.19
CA THR A 10 24.27 -6.00 -4.52
C THR A 10 25.63 -6.38 -3.94
N SER A 11 26.71 -5.74 -4.41
CA SER A 11 28.09 -5.94 -3.93
C SER A 11 28.51 -4.92 -2.86
N PHE A 12 27.57 -4.11 -2.33
CA PHE A 12 27.82 -3.05 -1.33
C PHE A 12 28.80 -1.94 -1.78
N ARG A 13 28.99 -1.76 -3.09
CA ARG A 13 29.86 -0.71 -3.67
C ARG A 13 29.04 0.53 -4.04
N MET A 14 28.55 1.25 -3.03
CA MET A 14 27.50 2.26 -3.20
C MET A 14 27.90 3.48 -4.04
N ASP A 15 29.12 4.00 -3.89
CA ASP A 15 29.57 5.17 -4.66
C ASP A 15 29.60 4.88 -6.17
N GLU A 16 30.13 3.73 -6.54
CA GLU A 16 30.22 3.28 -7.93
C GLU A 16 28.85 2.90 -8.49
N ALA A 17 28.00 2.28 -7.65
CA ALA A 17 26.62 1.98 -7.99
C ALA A 17 25.85 3.27 -8.32
N LEU A 18 25.94 4.30 -7.47
CA LEU A 18 25.31 5.61 -7.68
C LEU A 18 25.82 6.29 -8.95
N GLN A 19 27.13 6.28 -9.19
CA GLN A 19 27.71 6.88 -10.39
C GLN A 19 27.21 6.19 -11.66
N LEU A 20 27.18 4.84 -11.68
CA LEU A 20 26.69 4.07 -12.82
C LEU A 20 25.19 4.25 -13.04
N THR A 21 24.38 4.29 -11.98
CA THR A 21 22.94 4.55 -12.06
C THR A 21 22.66 5.93 -12.63
N ARG A 22 23.34 6.98 -12.16
CA ARG A 22 23.18 8.35 -12.67
C ARG A 22 23.54 8.45 -14.16
N ARG A 23 24.61 7.77 -14.60
CA ARG A 23 24.97 7.69 -16.03
C ARG A 23 23.91 6.95 -16.85
N ALA A 24 23.36 5.87 -16.32
CA ALA A 24 22.29 5.12 -16.97
C ALA A 24 21.00 5.94 -17.08
N LEU A 25 20.67 6.70 -16.03
CA LEU A 25 19.54 7.63 -16.00
C LEU A 25 19.67 8.69 -17.08
N PHE A 26 20.83 9.36 -17.16
CA PHE A 26 21.12 10.35 -18.19
C PHE A 26 21.01 9.76 -19.61
N ALA A 27 21.58 8.57 -19.82
CA ALA A 27 21.49 7.90 -21.10
C ALA A 27 20.04 7.57 -21.49
N ALA A 28 19.24 7.00 -20.57
CA ALA A 28 17.83 6.68 -20.82
C ALA A 28 17.00 7.93 -21.13
N GLN A 29 17.27 9.05 -20.44
CA GLN A 29 16.62 10.33 -20.72
C GLN A 29 17.02 10.90 -22.08
N SER A 30 18.29 10.74 -22.49
CA SER A 30 18.78 11.28 -23.76
C SER A 30 18.21 10.61 -25.01
N VAL A 31 17.71 9.39 -24.88
CA VAL A 31 17.12 8.62 -25.98
C VAL A 31 15.61 8.40 -25.82
N ASP A 32 14.98 9.10 -24.86
CA ASP A 32 13.56 9.00 -24.54
C ASP A 32 13.08 7.54 -24.36
N ALA A 33 13.75 6.80 -23.47
CA ALA A 33 13.45 5.40 -23.17
C ALA A 33 12.75 5.27 -21.79
N PRO A 34 11.42 5.48 -21.70
CA PRO A 34 10.71 5.55 -20.43
C PRO A 34 10.73 4.23 -19.65
N GLU A 35 10.76 3.07 -20.32
CA GLU A 35 10.84 1.72 -19.71
C GLU A 35 12.16 1.50 -19.00
N SER A 36 13.24 2.10 -19.51
CA SER A 36 14.55 2.11 -18.85
C SER A 36 14.61 3.20 -17.79
N LEU A 37 14.05 4.38 -18.08
CA LEU A 37 14.12 5.55 -17.23
C LEU A 37 13.50 5.30 -15.85
N TYR A 38 12.28 4.75 -15.79
CA TYR A 38 11.63 4.49 -14.49
C TYR A 38 12.43 3.49 -13.65
N ARG A 39 13.04 2.48 -14.28
CA ARG A 39 13.86 1.47 -13.59
C ARG A 39 15.10 2.10 -12.97
N TRP A 40 15.77 3.01 -13.67
CA TRP A 40 16.95 3.69 -13.16
C TRP A 40 16.60 4.75 -12.11
N GLN A 41 15.46 5.43 -12.23
CA GLN A 41 14.94 6.32 -11.18
C GLN A 41 14.64 5.53 -9.89
N TRP A 42 14.00 4.37 -10.02
CA TRP A 42 13.72 3.50 -8.89
C TRP A 42 15.01 2.98 -8.23
N GLN A 43 15.97 2.50 -9.04
CA GLN A 43 17.28 2.06 -8.56
C GLN A 43 18.03 3.18 -7.83
N LEU A 44 18.00 4.40 -8.37
CA LEU A 44 18.61 5.56 -7.73
C LEU A 44 17.94 5.84 -6.37
N GLY A 45 16.61 5.74 -6.30
CA GLY A 45 15.86 5.88 -5.05
C GLY A 45 16.29 4.87 -3.98
N ARG A 46 16.40 3.58 -4.32
CA ARG A 46 16.89 2.55 -3.40
C ARG A 46 18.30 2.83 -2.90
N GLN A 47 19.21 3.17 -3.82
CA GLN A 47 20.61 3.48 -3.49
C GLN A 47 20.71 4.70 -2.57
N LEU A 48 19.95 5.77 -2.85
CA LEU A 48 19.90 6.98 -2.03
C LEU A 48 19.34 6.70 -0.63
N SER A 49 18.33 5.83 -0.52
CA SER A 49 17.80 5.41 0.77
C SER A 49 18.85 4.66 1.60
N GLN A 50 19.66 3.79 0.98
CA GLN A 50 20.71 3.04 1.69
C GLN A 50 21.83 3.94 2.22
N VAL A 51 22.15 5.03 1.52
CA VAL A 51 23.16 6.02 1.96
C VAL A 51 22.57 7.13 2.84
N GLY A 52 21.31 7.01 3.28
CA GLY A 52 20.67 7.95 4.21
C GLY A 52 20.16 9.25 3.58
N GLN A 53 20.15 9.38 2.26
CA GLN A 53 19.66 10.57 1.55
C GLN A 53 18.16 10.49 1.29
N LEU A 54 17.37 10.50 2.37
CA LEU A 54 15.93 10.19 2.35
C LEU A 54 15.12 11.09 1.40
N ASP A 55 15.32 12.41 1.41
CA ASP A 55 14.56 13.32 0.53
C ASP A 55 14.86 13.11 -0.95
N GLN A 56 16.13 12.86 -1.29
CA GLN A 56 16.53 12.56 -2.67
C GLN A 56 16.01 11.19 -3.11
N ALA A 57 15.96 10.22 -2.19
CA ALA A 57 15.35 8.93 -2.44
C ALA A 57 13.87 9.12 -2.80
N ILE A 58 13.09 9.77 -1.92
CA ILE A 58 11.67 10.06 -2.15
C ILE A 58 11.43 10.78 -3.48
N ALA A 59 12.26 11.78 -3.81
CA ALA A 59 12.18 12.47 -5.11
C ALA A 59 12.39 11.52 -6.29
N SER A 60 13.37 10.62 -6.21
CA SER A 60 13.67 9.62 -7.25
C SER A 60 12.53 8.60 -7.42
N TYR A 61 11.93 8.14 -6.32
CA TYR A 61 10.74 7.28 -6.35
C TYR A 61 9.54 7.98 -6.98
N ARG A 62 9.29 9.26 -6.64
CA ARG A 62 8.20 10.04 -7.25
C ARG A 62 8.39 10.15 -8.76
N GLN A 63 9.61 10.45 -9.21
CA GLN A 63 9.94 10.46 -10.64
C GLN A 63 9.70 9.10 -11.30
N ALA A 64 10.11 8.00 -10.66
CA ALA A 64 9.85 6.66 -11.15
C ALA A 64 8.35 6.37 -11.31
N THR A 65 7.53 6.74 -10.33
CA THR A 65 6.06 6.54 -10.40
C THR A 65 5.41 7.38 -11.51
N LEU A 66 5.87 8.61 -11.73
CA LEU A 66 5.37 9.49 -12.79
C LEU A 66 5.76 8.98 -14.18
N THR A 67 6.99 8.52 -14.36
CA THR A 67 7.48 7.95 -15.62
C THR A 67 6.78 6.63 -15.93
N LEU A 68 6.52 5.80 -14.92
CA LEU A 68 5.87 4.51 -15.08
C LEU A 68 4.39 4.64 -15.48
N GLN A 69 3.64 5.56 -14.86
CA GLN A 69 2.17 5.67 -15.03
C GLN A 69 1.67 5.60 -16.49
N PRO A 70 2.20 6.39 -17.46
CA PRO A 70 1.70 6.36 -18.83
C PRO A 70 2.05 5.07 -19.59
N ILE A 71 3.18 4.41 -19.29
CA ILE A 71 3.68 3.26 -20.06
C ILE A 71 3.21 1.90 -19.50
N ARG A 72 2.43 1.87 -18.42
CA ARG A 72 2.07 0.62 -17.73
C ARG A 72 1.32 -0.38 -18.60
N ALA A 73 0.34 0.10 -19.37
CA ALA A 73 -0.51 -0.77 -20.18
C ALA A 73 0.30 -1.53 -21.24
N GLU A 74 1.31 -0.86 -21.82
CA GLU A 74 2.21 -1.47 -22.81
C GLU A 74 3.16 -2.48 -22.15
N LEU A 75 3.68 -2.17 -20.97
CA LEU A 75 4.54 -3.09 -20.20
C LEU A 75 3.82 -4.38 -19.80
N THR A 76 2.56 -4.30 -19.38
CA THR A 76 1.79 -5.49 -18.97
C THR A 76 1.38 -6.36 -20.16
N GLN A 77 1.09 -5.76 -21.31
CA GLN A 77 0.86 -6.51 -22.56
C GLN A 77 2.13 -7.23 -23.02
N ALA A 78 3.28 -6.55 -23.07
CA ALA A 78 4.55 -7.15 -23.47
C ALA A 78 5.02 -8.28 -22.53
N SER A 79 4.62 -8.22 -21.25
CA SER A 79 4.97 -9.24 -20.25
C SER A 79 4.08 -10.49 -20.32
N SER A 80 2.91 -10.40 -20.98
CA SER A 80 1.95 -11.50 -21.08
C SER A 80 2.27 -12.56 -22.14
N ASP A 81 3.21 -12.27 -23.06
CA ASP A 81 3.72 -13.21 -24.06
C ASP A 81 4.89 -14.10 -23.54
N GLY A 82 5.35 -13.85 -22.31
CA GLY A 82 6.43 -14.61 -21.67
C GLY A 82 5.92 -15.57 -20.60
N VAL A 83 6.26 -16.86 -20.73
CA VAL A 83 6.07 -17.87 -19.67
C VAL A 83 7.03 -17.59 -18.51
N VAL A 84 6.65 -16.69 -17.60
CA VAL A 84 7.10 -16.69 -16.20
C VAL A 84 5.94 -16.15 -15.36
N GLY A 85 5.18 -17.06 -14.75
CA GLY A 85 4.22 -16.67 -13.74
C GLY A 85 4.97 -16.28 -12.47
N GLU A 86 5.35 -15.01 -12.30
CA GLU A 86 5.68 -14.48 -10.98
C GLU A 86 5.88 -12.95 -10.98
N GLN A 87 5.10 -12.30 -10.10
CA GLN A 87 5.32 -11.00 -9.45
C GLN A 87 4.76 -9.74 -10.11
N ASP A 88 3.94 -9.03 -9.35
CA ASP A 88 3.64 -7.60 -9.51
C ASP A 88 4.96 -6.79 -9.50
N THR A 89 5.63 -6.68 -10.64
CA THR A 89 6.97 -6.06 -10.76
C THR A 89 7.00 -4.60 -10.31
N VAL A 90 5.84 -3.96 -10.24
CA VAL A 90 5.69 -2.55 -9.89
C VAL A 90 5.20 -2.34 -8.46
N LYS A 91 4.67 -3.36 -7.77
CA LYS A 91 4.23 -3.24 -6.37
C LYS A 91 5.35 -2.70 -5.46
N PRO A 92 6.59 -3.24 -5.51
CA PRO A 92 7.65 -2.77 -4.63
C PRO A 92 7.92 -1.27 -4.78
N LEU A 93 7.87 -0.72 -6.00
CA LEU A 93 8.09 0.71 -6.24
C LEU A 93 7.13 1.60 -5.41
N PHE A 94 5.83 1.29 -5.40
CA PHE A 94 4.84 2.09 -4.68
C PHE A 94 4.91 1.87 -3.16
N PHE A 95 5.11 0.62 -2.73
CA PHE A 95 5.20 0.29 -1.31
C PHE A 95 6.48 0.85 -0.69
N GLU A 96 7.62 0.78 -1.39
CA GLU A 96 8.88 1.39 -0.94
C GLU A 96 8.75 2.91 -0.85
N LEU A 97 8.11 3.57 -1.83
CA LEU A 97 7.80 5.01 -1.73
C LEU A 97 6.94 5.32 -0.50
N ALA A 98 5.88 4.55 -0.25
CA ALA A 98 5.04 4.71 0.92
C ALA A 98 5.83 4.50 2.23
N ASP A 99 6.70 3.49 2.29
CA ASP A 99 7.56 3.23 3.45
C ASP A 99 8.48 4.43 3.73
N LEU A 100 9.14 4.97 2.71
CA LEU A 100 10.03 6.14 2.87
C LEU A 100 9.28 7.39 3.34
N LEU A 101 8.06 7.62 2.86
CA LEU A 101 7.21 8.72 3.31
C LEU A 101 6.80 8.53 4.78
N LEU A 102 6.40 7.32 5.17
CA LEU A 102 6.09 7.01 6.57
C LEU A 102 7.33 7.14 7.47
N GLN A 103 8.50 6.73 7.00
CA GLN A 103 9.77 6.92 7.72
C GLN A 103 10.07 8.40 7.91
N ARG A 104 9.93 9.23 6.86
CA ARG A 104 10.14 10.69 6.97
C ARG A 104 9.16 11.34 7.93
N ALA A 105 7.89 10.93 7.91
CA ALA A 105 6.88 11.38 8.87
C ALA A 105 7.23 11.03 10.33
N SER A 106 8.06 10.01 10.58
CA SER A 106 8.57 9.68 11.93
C SER A 106 9.77 10.51 12.36
N LEU A 107 10.39 11.28 11.47
CA LEU A 107 11.59 12.07 11.75
C LEU A 107 11.29 13.54 12.06
N THR A 108 10.02 13.95 12.01
CA THR A 108 9.58 15.34 12.23
C THR A 108 8.35 15.37 13.12
N ASP A 109 8.26 16.38 13.97
CA ASP A 109 7.08 16.67 14.80
C ASP A 109 6.19 17.76 14.17
N GLU A 110 6.56 18.29 13.01
CA GLU A 110 5.78 19.30 12.31
C GLU A 110 4.49 18.69 11.76
N VAL A 111 3.36 19.01 12.40
CA VAL A 111 2.02 18.46 12.10
C VAL A 111 1.69 18.51 10.60
N ASN A 112 1.95 19.63 9.93
CA ASN A 112 1.66 19.79 8.50
C ASN A 112 2.55 18.91 7.61
N ALA A 113 3.83 18.73 7.98
CA ALA A 113 4.74 17.87 7.25
C ALA A 113 4.37 16.39 7.43
N VAL A 114 4.03 16.00 8.67
CA VAL A 114 3.52 14.66 8.99
C VAL A 114 2.26 14.35 8.20
N ASP A 115 1.24 15.22 8.25
CA ASP A 115 -0.02 15.00 7.51
C ASP A 115 0.22 14.92 6.00
N GLY A 116 1.09 15.78 5.46
CA GLY A 116 1.49 15.74 4.05
C GLY A 116 2.13 14.40 3.63
N ASP A 117 3.01 13.86 4.47
CA ASP A 117 3.66 12.57 4.20
C ASP A 117 2.71 11.38 4.38
N LEU A 118 1.81 11.41 5.37
CA LEU A 118 0.78 10.40 5.55
C LEU A 118 -0.19 10.36 4.35
N ARG A 119 -0.62 11.52 3.85
CA ARG A 119 -1.44 11.62 2.63
C ARG A 119 -0.68 11.09 1.42
N ALA A 120 0.56 11.52 1.23
CA ALA A 120 1.37 11.05 0.11
C ALA A 120 1.61 9.52 0.15
N ALA A 121 1.79 8.95 1.35
CA ALA A 121 1.95 7.51 1.52
C ALA A 121 0.66 6.76 1.14
N ARG A 122 -0.50 7.23 1.61
CA ARG A 122 -1.81 6.70 1.20
C ARG A 122 -1.98 6.77 -0.31
N ASP A 123 -1.67 7.91 -0.92
CA ASP A 123 -1.86 8.15 -2.35
C ASP A 123 -0.95 7.25 -3.20
N ALA A 124 0.27 6.96 -2.73
CA ALA A 124 1.15 5.98 -3.36
C ALA A 124 0.54 4.57 -3.35
N ILE A 125 -0.07 4.14 -2.24
CA ILE A 125 -0.78 2.87 -2.15
C ILE A 125 -2.01 2.85 -3.06
N GLU A 126 -2.83 3.90 -3.04
CA GLU A 126 -4.01 4.04 -3.93
C GLU A 126 -3.63 4.02 -5.41
N ALA A 127 -2.52 4.67 -5.79
CA ALA A 127 -2.00 4.63 -7.16
C ALA A 127 -1.62 3.21 -7.58
N TYR A 128 -1.03 2.42 -6.69
CA TYR A 128 -0.80 1.00 -6.94
C TYR A 128 -2.12 0.23 -7.12
N LYS A 129 -3.10 0.41 -6.21
CA LYS A 129 -4.39 -0.30 -6.24
C LYS A 129 -5.19 -0.03 -7.50
N THR A 130 -5.24 1.23 -7.93
CA THR A 130 -5.86 1.64 -9.19
C THR A 130 -5.27 0.84 -10.35
N ALA A 131 -3.95 0.73 -10.34
CA ALA A 131 -3.25 0.19 -11.47
C ALA A 131 -3.17 -1.34 -11.46
N GLU A 132 -3.16 -1.98 -10.28
CA GLU A 132 -3.45 -3.42 -10.11
C GLU A 132 -4.82 -3.77 -10.72
N LEU A 133 -5.84 -2.94 -10.49
CA LEU A 133 -7.18 -3.17 -11.04
C LEU A 133 -7.23 -2.98 -12.57
N ARG A 134 -6.54 -1.97 -13.12
CA ARG A 134 -6.41 -1.82 -14.58
C ARG A 134 -5.75 -3.04 -15.22
N ASP A 135 -4.68 -3.54 -14.60
CA ASP A 135 -3.97 -4.72 -15.10
C ASP A 135 -4.84 -5.99 -15.04
N TYR A 136 -5.68 -6.11 -13.99
CA TYR A 136 -6.64 -7.22 -13.86
C TYR A 136 -7.76 -7.17 -14.89
N PHE A 137 -8.40 -6.01 -15.09
CA PHE A 137 -9.55 -5.86 -15.98
C PHE A 137 -9.17 -5.66 -17.46
N LYS A 138 -7.92 -5.28 -17.75
CA LYS A 138 -7.43 -4.96 -19.11
C LYS A 138 -8.30 -3.92 -19.85
N ASP A 139 -8.91 -2.98 -19.12
CA ASP A 139 -9.92 -2.08 -19.67
C ASP A 139 -9.66 -0.62 -19.24
N GLU A 140 -9.80 0.31 -20.20
CA GLU A 140 -9.75 1.76 -20.00
C GLU A 140 -10.96 2.28 -19.19
N CYS A 141 -12.05 1.50 -19.08
CA CYS A 141 -13.26 1.90 -18.38
C CYS A 141 -13.07 2.20 -16.87
N VAL A 142 -11.96 1.76 -16.27
CA VAL A 142 -11.56 2.11 -14.88
C VAL A 142 -11.37 3.63 -14.73
N ASP A 143 -11.02 4.34 -15.82
CA ASP A 143 -10.73 5.78 -15.79
C ASP A 143 -12.00 6.63 -15.69
N ALA A 144 -13.11 6.11 -16.21
CA ALA A 144 -14.43 6.72 -16.08
C ALA A 144 -14.89 6.76 -14.60
N VAL A 145 -14.52 5.76 -13.80
CA VAL A 145 -14.83 5.70 -12.35
C VAL A 145 -14.01 6.74 -11.59
N ARG A 146 -12.73 6.93 -11.94
CA ARG A 146 -11.81 7.87 -11.29
C ARG A 146 -12.27 9.33 -11.42
N SER A 147 -12.82 9.72 -12.57
CA SER A 147 -13.29 11.09 -12.85
C SER A 147 -14.48 11.54 -11.97
N ARG A 148 -15.24 10.60 -11.39
CA ARG A 148 -16.40 10.89 -10.54
C ARG A 148 -16.06 10.99 -9.04
N LEU A 149 -14.86 10.55 -8.64
CA LEU A 149 -14.49 10.29 -7.24
C LEU A 149 -13.50 11.32 -6.67
N THR A 150 -13.26 12.44 -7.35
CA THR A 150 -12.20 13.42 -7.05
C THR A 150 -12.37 14.20 -5.74
N THR A 151 -13.27 13.81 -4.84
CA THR A 151 -13.49 14.51 -3.56
C THR A 151 -13.43 13.54 -2.38
N PHE A 152 -12.21 13.20 -1.97
CA PHE A 152 -11.91 12.35 -0.79
C PHE A 152 -12.17 13.04 0.56
N ASP A 153 -12.62 14.30 0.59
CA ASP A 153 -12.69 15.10 1.82
C ASP A 153 -14.04 15.07 2.54
N ARG A 154 -14.97 14.18 2.16
CA ARG A 154 -16.28 14.08 2.83
C ARG A 154 -16.69 12.64 3.08
N LEU A 155 -15.90 11.92 3.88
CA LEU A 155 -16.41 10.76 4.61
C LEU A 155 -17.53 11.20 5.55
N SER A 156 -18.50 10.33 5.83
CA SER A 156 -19.46 10.61 6.90
C SER A 156 -18.73 10.75 8.24
N ALA A 157 -19.28 11.55 9.15
CA ALA A 157 -18.65 11.85 10.43
C ALA A 157 -18.46 10.62 11.35
N ASP A 158 -19.09 9.50 11.01
CA ASP A 158 -19.06 8.22 11.73
C ASP A 158 -18.35 7.10 10.95
N THR A 159 -17.64 7.42 9.87
CA THR A 159 -16.88 6.45 9.06
C THR A 159 -15.37 6.64 9.22
N ALA A 160 -14.65 5.53 9.43
CA ALA A 160 -13.20 5.49 9.30
C ALA A 160 -12.78 4.58 8.14
N VAL A 161 -11.72 4.96 7.43
CA VAL A 161 -11.09 4.11 6.42
C VAL A 161 -9.74 3.62 6.93
N VAL A 162 -9.52 2.31 6.89
CA VAL A 162 -8.29 1.68 7.37
C VAL A 162 -7.52 1.03 6.22
N TYR A 163 -6.25 1.41 6.09
CA TYR A 163 -5.26 0.84 5.18
C TYR A 163 -4.25 0.00 5.96
N PRO A 164 -4.45 -1.33 6.05
CA PRO A 164 -3.43 -2.23 6.56
C PRO A 164 -2.33 -2.45 5.50
N ILE A 165 -1.18 -1.81 5.68
CA ILE A 165 -0.02 -1.87 4.79
C ILE A 165 1.03 -2.81 5.38
N MET A 166 1.26 -3.92 4.69
CA MET A 166 2.17 -4.97 5.16
C MET A 166 3.59 -4.71 4.65
N PHE A 167 4.52 -4.40 5.56
CA PHE A 167 5.95 -4.30 5.28
C PHE A 167 6.70 -5.53 5.78
N ASN A 168 7.95 -5.70 5.35
CA ASN A 168 8.74 -6.89 5.67
C ASN A 168 8.91 -7.13 7.18
N SER A 169 9.04 -6.06 7.98
CA SER A 169 9.28 -6.15 9.43
C SER A 169 8.11 -5.69 10.30
N ARG A 170 7.08 -5.05 9.72
CA ARG A 170 5.98 -4.44 10.48
C ARG A 170 4.71 -4.30 9.65
N LEU A 171 3.59 -4.13 10.33
CA LEU A 171 2.31 -3.71 9.77
C LEU A 171 2.11 -2.24 10.11
N GLU A 172 1.76 -1.44 9.10
CA GLU A 172 1.34 -0.06 9.30
C GLU A 172 -0.16 0.04 9.06
N LEU A 173 -0.89 0.54 10.05
CA LEU A 173 -2.31 0.85 9.95
C LEU A 173 -2.43 2.36 9.72
N LEU A 174 -2.74 2.74 8.49
CA LEU A 174 -3.04 4.13 8.16
C LEU A 174 -4.55 4.32 8.15
N MET A 175 -5.06 5.09 9.10
CA MET A 175 -6.48 5.30 9.35
C MET A 175 -6.88 6.72 8.98
N SER A 176 -7.80 6.87 8.02
CA SER A 176 -8.44 8.15 7.70
C SER A 176 -9.67 8.32 8.57
N LEU A 177 -9.69 9.39 9.35
CA LEU A 177 -10.79 9.80 10.24
C LEU A 177 -11.33 11.16 9.80
N PRO A 178 -12.53 11.56 10.24
CA PRO A 178 -13.04 12.92 10.02
C PRO A 178 -12.12 14.02 10.57
N SER A 179 -11.36 13.71 11.63
CA SER A 179 -10.38 14.62 12.25
C SER A 179 -9.01 14.64 11.57
N GLY A 180 -8.74 13.75 10.61
CA GLY A 180 -7.45 13.65 9.91
C GLY A 180 -6.92 12.23 9.76
N LEU A 181 -5.70 12.11 9.26
CA LEU A 181 -5.01 10.83 9.13
C LEU A 181 -4.25 10.48 10.41
N LYS A 182 -4.38 9.22 10.83
CA LYS A 182 -3.62 8.66 11.94
C LYS A 182 -2.88 7.42 11.48
N ARG A 183 -1.64 7.28 11.93
CA ARG A 183 -0.79 6.12 11.67
C ARG A 183 -0.54 5.36 12.96
N ILE A 184 -0.65 4.03 12.90
CA ILE A 184 -0.32 3.12 14.00
C ILE A 184 0.55 1.98 13.46
N SER A 185 1.74 1.81 14.04
CA SER A 185 2.65 0.73 13.67
C SER A 185 2.49 -0.46 14.62
N VAL A 186 2.35 -1.66 14.06
CA VAL A 186 2.21 -2.93 14.78
C VAL A 186 3.43 -3.80 14.45
N PRO A 187 4.16 -4.32 15.45
CA PRO A 187 5.41 -5.05 15.24
C PRO A 187 5.18 -6.51 14.80
N VAL A 188 4.52 -6.69 13.65
CA VAL A 188 4.29 -8.00 13.01
C VAL A 188 4.76 -7.96 11.56
N SER A 189 5.56 -8.94 11.15
CA SER A 189 6.06 -9.01 9.77
C SER A 189 4.96 -9.40 8.78
N ALA A 190 5.09 -8.98 7.52
CA ALA A 190 4.21 -9.42 6.44
C ALA A 190 4.11 -10.96 6.34
N ASN A 191 5.23 -11.66 6.56
CA ASN A 191 5.27 -13.12 6.54
C ASN A 191 4.44 -13.75 7.67
N GLN A 192 4.65 -13.29 8.91
CA GLN A 192 3.91 -13.78 10.07
C GLN A 192 2.41 -13.49 9.93
N LEU A 193 2.06 -12.25 9.56
CA LEU A 193 0.67 -11.87 9.32
C LEU A 193 0.02 -12.71 8.21
N THR A 194 0.73 -12.94 7.10
CA THR A 194 0.23 -13.76 5.98
C THR A 194 0.01 -15.23 6.39
N GLN A 195 0.89 -15.80 7.21
CA GLN A 195 0.72 -17.15 7.73
C GLN A 195 -0.55 -17.25 8.59
N GLU A 196 -0.77 -16.27 9.46
CA GLU A 196 -1.94 -16.21 10.33
C GLU A 196 -3.25 -16.05 9.54
N ILE A 197 -3.26 -15.17 8.53
CA ILE A 197 -4.39 -14.99 7.60
C ILE A 197 -4.72 -16.31 6.91
N ARG A 198 -3.71 -17.06 6.42
CA ARG A 198 -3.92 -18.35 5.73
C ARG A 198 -4.39 -19.44 6.68
N ALA A 199 -3.97 -19.42 7.94
CA ALA A 199 -4.47 -20.31 8.98
C ALA A 199 -5.94 -20.01 9.26
N PHE A 200 -6.28 -18.75 9.52
CA PHE A 200 -7.66 -18.30 9.74
C PHE A 200 -8.57 -18.67 8.57
N ARG A 201 -8.16 -18.36 7.33
CA ARG A 201 -8.93 -18.69 6.11
C ARG A 201 -9.28 -20.18 6.02
N ARG A 202 -8.31 -21.07 6.27
CA ARG A 202 -8.56 -22.52 6.22
C ARG A 202 -9.48 -23.00 7.35
N LEU A 203 -9.36 -22.40 8.53
CA LEU A 203 -10.09 -22.88 9.71
C LEU A 203 -11.51 -22.31 9.80
N VAL A 204 -11.76 -21.11 9.26
CA VAL A 204 -13.12 -20.54 9.23
C VAL A 204 -14.06 -21.33 8.32
N GLU A 205 -13.51 -22.07 7.34
CA GLU A 205 -14.27 -22.99 6.49
C GLU A 205 -14.76 -24.25 7.26
N LYS A 206 -14.10 -24.60 8.37
CA LYS A 206 -14.49 -25.75 9.21
C LYS A 206 -15.65 -25.40 10.12
N ARG A 207 -16.88 -25.61 9.65
CA ARG A 207 -18.12 -25.26 10.38
C ARG A 207 -18.37 -26.02 11.68
N THR A 208 -17.67 -27.14 11.91
CA THR A 208 -17.91 -28.04 13.05
C THR A 208 -17.01 -27.78 14.25
N THR A 209 -15.94 -26.99 14.09
CA THR A 209 -15.00 -26.70 15.18
C THR A 209 -14.78 -25.19 15.35
N ARG A 210 -14.44 -24.77 16.57
CA ARG A 210 -14.09 -23.38 16.89
C ARG A 210 -12.58 -23.12 16.78
N GLU A 211 -11.87 -23.96 16.03
CA GLU A 211 -10.40 -23.85 15.82
C GLU A 211 -9.98 -22.52 15.20
N TYR A 212 -10.88 -21.83 14.49
CA TYR A 212 -10.60 -20.53 13.93
C TYR A 212 -10.49 -19.41 14.98
N LEU A 213 -11.06 -19.58 16.19
CA LEU A 213 -11.19 -18.50 17.17
C LEU A 213 -9.86 -17.88 17.62
N PRO A 214 -8.80 -18.66 17.96
CA PRO A 214 -7.51 -18.08 18.31
C PRO A 214 -6.92 -17.23 17.18
N HIS A 215 -7.08 -17.68 15.92
CA HIS A 215 -6.60 -16.94 14.76
C HIS A 215 -7.43 -15.67 14.48
N ALA A 216 -8.75 -15.75 14.67
CA ALA A 216 -9.63 -14.58 14.59
C ALA A 216 -9.27 -13.51 15.63
N GLN A 217 -8.89 -13.95 16.85
CA GLN A 217 -8.46 -13.07 17.93
C GLN A 217 -7.09 -12.46 17.66
N GLN A 218 -6.12 -13.26 17.22
CA GLN A 218 -4.79 -12.74 16.89
C GLN A 218 -4.83 -11.69 15.78
N LEU A 219 -5.64 -11.93 14.74
CA LEU A 219 -5.85 -10.96 13.66
C LEU A 219 -6.61 -9.72 14.14
N TYR A 220 -7.59 -9.87 15.04
CA TYR A 220 -8.25 -8.73 15.67
C TYR A 220 -7.26 -7.86 16.44
N ASP A 221 -6.38 -8.48 17.23
CA ASP A 221 -5.36 -7.81 18.04
C ASP A 221 -4.36 -7.03 17.21
N TRP A 222 -4.04 -7.49 16.01
CA TRP A 222 -3.14 -6.78 15.09
C TRP A 222 -3.84 -5.71 14.25
N LEU A 223 -5.06 -5.98 13.77
CA LEU A 223 -5.71 -5.14 12.75
C LEU A 223 -6.68 -4.10 13.32
N ILE A 224 -7.35 -4.43 14.43
CA ILE A 224 -8.48 -3.64 14.94
C ILE A 224 -8.20 -3.08 16.33
N ARG A 225 -7.73 -3.91 17.27
CA ARG A 225 -7.52 -3.51 18.67
C ARG A 225 -6.70 -2.21 18.83
N PRO A 226 -5.62 -1.97 18.06
CA PRO A 226 -4.85 -0.74 18.19
C PRO A 226 -5.64 0.53 17.78
N LEU A 227 -6.70 0.37 16.97
CA LEU A 227 -7.53 1.45 16.46
C LEU A 227 -8.70 1.79 17.39
N GLU A 228 -9.16 0.84 18.22
CA GLU A 228 -10.35 0.97 19.05
C GLU A 228 -10.42 2.26 19.90
N PRO A 229 -9.33 2.75 20.52
CA PRO A 229 -9.39 3.99 21.30
C PRO A 229 -9.81 5.20 20.46
N ASP A 230 -9.26 5.34 19.26
CA ASP A 230 -9.57 6.46 18.36
C ASP A 230 -10.95 6.32 17.74
N LEU A 231 -11.32 5.10 17.35
CA LEU A 231 -12.64 4.78 16.81
C LEU A 231 -13.74 5.11 17.83
N SER A 232 -13.52 4.76 19.10
CA SER A 232 -14.47 5.04 20.18
C SER A 232 -14.54 6.53 20.51
N HIS A 233 -13.39 7.21 20.58
CA HIS A 233 -13.34 8.64 20.87
C HIS A 233 -14.08 9.48 19.81
N GLN A 234 -14.08 9.04 18.55
CA GLN A 234 -14.76 9.73 17.44
C GLN A 234 -16.14 9.15 17.11
N ASN A 235 -16.67 8.23 17.94
CA ASN A 235 -17.96 7.57 17.73
C ASN A 235 -18.11 6.96 16.34
N ILE A 236 -17.05 6.34 15.84
CA ILE A 236 -17.06 5.67 14.53
C ILE A 236 -17.97 4.44 14.61
N SER A 237 -18.94 4.37 13.70
CA SER A 237 -19.90 3.26 13.57
C SER A 237 -19.57 2.38 12.36
N THR A 238 -18.85 2.92 11.38
CA THR A 238 -18.59 2.28 10.09
C THR A 238 -17.09 2.18 9.81
N LEU A 239 -16.62 0.98 9.50
CA LEU A 239 -15.25 0.73 9.08
C LEU A 239 -15.21 0.31 7.62
N VAL A 240 -14.53 1.11 6.81
CA VAL A 240 -14.15 0.76 5.45
C VAL A 240 -12.72 0.27 5.45
N ILE A 241 -12.48 -0.95 5.00
CA ILE A 241 -11.13 -1.53 4.98
C ILE A 241 -10.65 -1.59 3.52
N VAL A 242 -9.42 -1.12 3.28
CA VAL A 242 -8.72 -1.21 2.00
C VAL A 242 -7.63 -2.28 2.10
N PRO A 243 -7.99 -3.57 2.01
CA PRO A 243 -7.05 -4.66 2.28
C PRO A 243 -5.94 -4.76 1.22
N ASP A 244 -4.78 -5.23 1.66
CA ASP A 244 -3.70 -5.66 0.78
C ASP A 244 -3.49 -7.17 0.76
N SER A 245 -3.16 -7.69 -0.42
CA SER A 245 -2.72 -9.08 -0.63
C SER A 245 -3.65 -10.10 0.08
N ALA A 246 -3.11 -10.93 0.98
CA ALA A 246 -3.83 -12.01 1.64
C ALA A 246 -5.04 -11.57 2.48
N LEU A 247 -5.05 -10.32 2.97
CA LEU A 247 -6.17 -9.79 3.76
C LEU A 247 -7.49 -9.77 2.99
N ARG A 248 -7.44 -9.70 1.65
CA ARG A 248 -8.63 -9.80 0.77
C ARG A 248 -9.32 -11.16 0.84
N THR A 249 -8.65 -12.17 1.37
CA THR A 249 -9.10 -13.58 1.31
C THR A 249 -9.81 -14.05 2.57
N ILE A 250 -10.00 -13.19 3.57
CA ILE A 250 -10.61 -13.57 4.85
C ILE A 250 -11.87 -12.74 5.15
N PRO A 251 -12.86 -13.34 5.83
CA PRO A 251 -14.04 -12.61 6.28
C PRO A 251 -13.69 -11.75 7.51
N LEU A 252 -13.38 -10.47 7.30
CA LEU A 252 -13.05 -9.54 8.40
C LEU A 252 -14.18 -9.40 9.43
N ALA A 253 -15.43 -9.60 9.00
CA ALA A 253 -16.60 -9.68 9.87
C ALA A 253 -16.47 -10.72 10.99
N ALA A 254 -15.72 -11.80 10.74
CA ALA A 254 -15.53 -12.90 11.68
C ALA A 254 -14.28 -12.74 12.57
N LEU A 255 -13.54 -11.62 12.48
CA LEU A 255 -12.55 -11.28 13.50
C LEU A 255 -13.25 -11.10 14.86
N HIS A 256 -12.56 -11.45 15.94
CA HIS A 256 -13.21 -11.61 17.25
C HIS A 256 -12.35 -10.99 18.35
N ASP A 257 -12.93 -10.17 19.21
CA ASP A 257 -12.17 -9.43 20.24
C ASP A 257 -11.91 -10.24 21.53
N GLY A 258 -12.49 -11.43 21.62
CA GLY A 258 -12.51 -12.29 22.83
C GLY A 258 -13.93 -12.48 23.38
N THR A 259 -14.84 -11.58 23.05
CA THR A 259 -16.24 -11.56 23.51
C THR A 259 -17.27 -11.55 22.36
N SER A 260 -16.98 -10.80 21.29
CA SER A 260 -17.90 -10.52 20.18
C SER A 260 -17.16 -10.42 18.85
N PHE A 261 -17.88 -10.65 17.76
CA PHE A 261 -17.37 -10.50 16.40
C PHE A 261 -17.32 -9.03 15.97
N LEU A 262 -16.39 -8.70 15.08
CA LEU A 262 -16.20 -7.35 14.58
C LEU A 262 -17.48 -6.76 13.96
N VAL A 263 -18.24 -7.58 13.22
CA VAL A 263 -19.51 -7.17 12.61
C VAL A 263 -20.58 -6.78 13.63
N SER A 264 -20.47 -7.24 14.87
CA SER A 264 -21.38 -6.83 15.95
C SER A 264 -21.07 -5.44 16.49
N LYS A 265 -19.88 -4.90 16.19
CA LYS A 265 -19.41 -3.59 16.68
C LYS A 265 -19.52 -2.49 15.63
N PHE A 266 -19.24 -2.81 14.37
CA PHE A 266 -19.19 -1.83 13.28
C PHE A 266 -19.95 -2.33 12.05
N ALA A 267 -20.53 -1.39 11.31
CA ALA A 267 -20.88 -1.64 9.90
C ALA A 267 -19.58 -1.79 9.10
N LEU A 268 -19.44 -2.89 8.36
CA LEU A 268 -18.20 -3.22 7.65
C LEU A 268 -18.38 -3.09 6.15
N ALA A 269 -17.43 -2.42 5.51
CA ALA A 269 -17.28 -2.39 4.07
C ALA A 269 -15.82 -2.70 3.68
N MET A 270 -15.64 -3.35 2.53
CA MET A 270 -14.33 -3.56 1.94
C MET A 270 -14.32 -2.96 0.54
N THR A 271 -13.25 -2.24 0.21
CA THR A 271 -13.06 -1.64 -1.11
C THR A 271 -11.66 -1.95 -1.64
N PRO A 272 -11.48 -2.21 -2.95
CA PRO A 272 -10.14 -2.42 -3.51
C PRO A 272 -9.26 -1.16 -3.47
N GLY A 273 -9.87 0.01 -3.40
CA GLY A 273 -9.26 1.33 -3.21
C GLY A 273 -10.35 2.38 -3.04
N LEU A 274 -10.08 3.46 -2.30
CA LEU A 274 -11.05 4.55 -2.18
C LEU A 274 -11.21 5.31 -3.50
N THR A 275 -10.16 5.39 -4.32
CA THR A 275 -10.19 6.03 -5.64
C THR A 275 -11.07 5.33 -6.66
N LEU A 276 -11.68 4.21 -6.27
CA LEU A 276 -12.39 3.28 -7.13
C LEU A 276 -13.83 3.01 -6.64
N THR A 277 -14.24 3.59 -5.51
CA THR A 277 -15.57 3.40 -4.91
C THR A 277 -16.10 4.73 -4.38
N ASP A 278 -17.37 5.04 -4.64
CA ASP A 278 -18.03 6.22 -4.06
C ASP A 278 -18.35 5.94 -2.58
N PRO A 279 -17.74 6.68 -1.62
CA PRO A 279 -17.95 6.44 -0.21
C PRO A 279 -19.27 7.04 0.30
N ARG A 280 -20.02 7.77 -0.55
CA ARG A 280 -21.27 8.41 -0.13
C ARG A 280 -22.36 7.36 0.09
N PRO A 281 -23.13 7.47 1.19
CA PRO A 281 -24.30 6.64 1.38
C PRO A 281 -25.27 6.84 0.22
N LEU A 282 -25.87 5.75 -0.26
CA LEU A 282 -26.92 5.81 -1.26
C LEU A 282 -28.10 6.60 -0.67
N ASN A 283 -28.55 7.64 -1.38
CA ASN A 283 -29.81 8.29 -1.05
C ASN A 283 -30.91 7.24 -1.13
N ARG A 284 -31.54 6.95 0.00
CA ARG A 284 -32.64 6.00 0.12
C ARG A 284 -33.96 6.74 0.15
#